data_AF-A0A7C1R7X0-F1
#
_entry.id   AF-A0A7C1R7X0-F1
#
_cell.length_a   1.000
_cell.length_b   1.000
_cell.length_c   1.000
_cell.angle_alpha   90.00
_cell.angle_beta   90.00
_cell.angle_gamma   90.00
#
_symmetry.space_group_name_H-M   'P 1'
#
loop_
_entity.id
_entity.type
_entity.pdbx_description
1 polymer ?
#
loop_
_entity_poly.entity_id
_entity_poly.type
_entity_poly.pdbx_seq_one_letter_code
_entity_poly.pdbx_strand_id
1 'polypeptide(L)'
;MPISAENQLRYPENWKEIVELVRERSGNRCEGSPTYPDCRAANGEPHPITGSKVVLTTGHLDHTPENCSIEDLSNLKHWCQRCHLTYDAKHHAETAYMNRRCKGTDDWIGSAAD
;
A
#
# COMPACT_ATOMS: atom_id res chain seq x y z
N MET A 1 -3.05 2.62 -3.23
CA MET A 1 -3.20 1.24 -3.71
C MET A 1 -4.56 0.72 -3.28
N PRO A 2 -5.42 0.27 -4.20
CA PRO A 2 -6.70 -0.35 -3.82
C PRO A 2 -6.46 -1.69 -3.11
N ILE A 3 -7.24 -1.99 -2.07
CA ILE A 3 -7.22 -3.28 -1.39
C ILE A 3 -7.81 -4.33 -2.34
N SER A 4 -7.07 -5.42 -2.59
CA SER A 4 -7.57 -6.53 -3.41
C SER A 4 -8.76 -7.22 -2.72
N ALA A 5 -9.68 -7.78 -3.51
CA ALA A 5 -10.86 -8.48 -2.97
C ALA A 5 -10.49 -9.58 -1.95
N GLU A 6 -9.42 -10.32 -2.23
CA GLU A 6 -8.87 -11.36 -1.34
C GLU A 6 -8.45 -10.81 0.04
N ASN A 7 -7.86 -9.62 0.08
CA ASN A 7 -7.39 -9.03 1.33
C ASN A 7 -8.49 -8.26 2.08
N GLN A 8 -9.65 -7.96 1.47
CA GLN A 8 -10.69 -7.13 2.11
C GLN A 8 -11.12 -7.67 3.49
N LEU A 9 -11.22 -9.00 3.62
CA LEU A 9 -11.64 -9.66 4.86
C LEU A 9 -10.58 -9.60 5.99
N ARG A 10 -9.34 -9.21 5.67
CA ARG A 10 -8.24 -9.09 6.64
C ARG A 10 -8.22 -7.73 7.34
N TYR A 11 -8.97 -6.77 6.81
CA TYR A 11 -9.13 -5.45 7.40
C TYR A 11 -10.36 -5.45 8.33
N PRO A 12 -10.34 -4.64 9.40
CA PRO A 12 -11.50 -4.50 10.27
C PRO A 12 -12.66 -3.82 9.54
N GLU A 13 -13.89 -4.07 9.97
CA GLU A 13 -15.11 -3.51 9.35
C GLU A 13 -15.11 -1.97 9.34
N ASN A 14 -14.50 -1.36 10.36
CA ASN A 14 -14.36 0.09 10.51
C ASN A 14 -13.13 0.67 9.78
N TRP A 15 -12.54 -0.05 8.81
CA TRP A 15 -11.40 0.44 8.02
C TRP A 15 -11.59 1.85 7.45
N LYS A 16 -12.81 2.19 7.00
CA LYS A 16 -13.09 3.54 6.47
C LYS A 16 -12.92 4.63 7.52
N GLU A 17 -13.29 4.36 8.76
CA GLU A 17 -13.11 5.28 9.90
C GLU A 17 -11.63 5.45 10.22
N ILE A 18 -10.87 4.34 10.26
CA ILE A 18 -9.41 4.36 10.43
C ILE A 18 -8.72 5.23 9.37
N VAL A 19 -9.12 5.07 8.10
CA VAL A 19 -8.58 5.89 6.99
C VAL A 19 -8.88 7.37 7.18
N GLU A 20 -10.07 7.72 7.67
CA GLU A 20 -10.44 9.11 7.92
C GLU A 20 -9.64 9.70 9.08
N LEU A 21 -9.46 8.96 10.19
CA LEU A 21 -8.61 9.40 11.30
C LEU A 21 -7.16 9.62 10.86
N VAL A 22 -6.61 8.75 10.01
CA VAL A 22 -5.27 8.96 9.42
C VAL A 22 -5.24 10.20 8.54
N ARG A 23 -6.29 10.44 7.73
CA ARG A 23 -6.41 11.65 6.90
C ARG A 23 -6.42 12.90 7.78
N GLU A 24 -7.25 12.94 8.82
CA GLU A 24 -7.36 14.05 9.76
C GLU A 24 -6.02 14.30 10.47
N ARG A 25 -5.41 13.26 11.05
CA ARG A 25 -4.09 13.33 11.70
C ARG A 25 -3.02 13.93 10.80
N SER A 26 -2.99 13.50 9.54
CA SER A 26 -1.99 13.93 8.56
C SER A 26 -2.24 15.34 8.02
N GLY A 27 -3.39 15.96 8.33
CA GLY A 27 -3.81 17.22 7.70
C GLY A 27 -3.98 17.10 6.19
N ASN A 28 -4.38 15.92 5.70
CA ASN A 28 -4.50 15.58 4.28
C ASN A 28 -3.20 15.83 3.47
N ARG A 29 -2.04 15.59 4.09
CA ARG A 29 -0.70 15.70 3.50
C ARG A 29 0.08 14.41 3.69
N CYS A 30 1.03 14.17 2.78
CA CYS A 30 1.98 13.07 2.93
C CYS A 30 2.77 13.20 4.25
N GLU A 31 3.00 12.09 4.95
CA GLU A 31 3.76 12.03 6.20
C GLU A 31 5.24 11.60 6.01
N GLY A 32 5.69 11.53 4.75
CA GLY A 32 7.05 11.15 4.37
C GLY A 32 7.40 9.68 4.58
N SER A 33 8.16 9.11 3.64
CA SER A 33 8.76 7.78 3.78
C SER A 33 10.18 7.87 4.34
N PRO A 34 10.82 6.76 4.76
CA PRO A 34 12.23 6.78 5.19
C PRO A 34 13.18 7.39 4.15
N THR A 35 12.89 7.22 2.86
CA THR A 35 13.69 7.82 1.76
C THR A 35 13.41 9.30 1.57
N TYR A 36 12.19 9.76 1.88
CA TYR A 36 11.75 11.16 1.71
C TYR A 36 11.04 11.66 2.97
N PRO A 37 11.75 11.80 4.10
CA PRO A 37 11.13 12.06 5.41
C PRO A 37 10.39 13.40 5.46
N ASP A 38 10.84 14.38 4.68
CA ASP A 38 10.29 15.74 4.65
C ASP A 38 9.18 15.93 3.61
N CYS A 39 8.74 14.88 2.93
CA CYS A 39 7.66 15.00 1.96
C CYS A 39 6.36 15.40 2.66
N ARG A 40 5.76 16.52 2.25
CA ARG A 40 4.46 17.03 2.75
C ARG A 40 3.49 17.37 1.61
N ALA A 41 3.60 16.62 0.50
CA ALA A 41 2.75 16.81 -0.67
C ALA A 41 1.26 16.75 -0.29
N ALA A 42 0.50 17.76 -0.70
CA ALA A 42 -0.93 17.86 -0.41
C ALA A 42 -1.75 16.95 -1.32
N ASN A 43 -2.75 16.28 -0.77
CA ASN A 43 -3.64 15.43 -1.56
C ASN A 43 -4.42 16.24 -2.62
N GLY A 44 -4.56 15.69 -3.83
CA GLY A 44 -5.28 16.34 -4.93
C GLY A 44 -4.49 17.41 -5.69
N GLU A 45 -3.41 17.92 -5.11
CA GLU A 45 -2.53 18.93 -5.71
C GLU A 45 -1.45 18.30 -6.61
N PRO A 46 -0.81 19.08 -7.49
CA PRO A 46 0.41 18.64 -8.18
C PRO A 46 1.54 18.34 -7.17
N HIS A 47 2.21 17.20 -7.34
CA HIS A 47 3.33 16.83 -6.49
C HIS A 47 4.52 17.76 -6.77
N PRO A 48 5.16 18.36 -5.75
CA PRO A 48 6.18 19.41 -5.95
C PRO A 48 7.42 18.95 -6.73
N ILE A 49 7.74 17.65 -6.66
CA ILE A 49 8.88 17.06 -7.37
C ILE A 49 8.52 16.36 -8.69
N THR A 50 7.43 15.57 -8.74
CA THR A 50 7.11 14.75 -9.93
C THR A 50 6.10 15.43 -10.87
N GLY A 51 5.46 16.52 -10.45
CA GLY A 51 4.41 17.22 -11.21
C GLY A 51 3.07 16.46 -11.31
N SER A 52 3.04 15.15 -11.03
CA SER A 52 1.83 14.33 -11.08
C SER A 52 0.83 14.73 -9.99
N LYS A 53 -0.47 14.57 -10.24
CA LYS A 53 -1.51 14.76 -9.21
C LYS A 53 -1.28 13.79 -8.05
N VAL A 54 -1.21 14.34 -6.83
CA VAL A 54 -1.05 13.57 -5.60
C VAL A 54 -2.34 12.84 -5.29
N VAL A 55 -2.22 11.54 -5.07
CA VAL A 55 -3.26 10.71 -4.46
C VAL A 55 -2.64 10.09 -3.22
N LEU A 56 -3.14 10.47 -2.05
CA LEU A 56 -2.71 9.87 -0.81
C LEU A 56 -3.39 8.51 -0.60
N THR A 57 -2.65 7.58 0.00
CA THR A 57 -3.15 6.27 0.43
C THR A 57 -2.62 5.99 1.83
N THR A 58 -3.45 5.39 2.67
CA THR A 58 -3.03 4.81 3.96
C THR A 58 -2.26 3.51 3.72
N GLY A 59 -0.99 3.47 4.12
CA GLY A 59 -0.11 2.29 4.02
C GLY A 59 0.37 1.81 5.40
N HIS A 60 0.62 0.51 5.51
CA HIS A 60 1.16 -0.12 6.72
C HIS A 60 2.69 -0.05 6.74
N LEU A 61 3.28 0.16 7.92
CA LEU A 61 4.73 0.17 8.11
C LEU A 61 5.34 -1.24 8.26
N ASP A 62 4.51 -2.27 8.39
CA ASP A 62 4.95 -3.67 8.52
C ASP A 62 4.42 -4.57 7.40
N HIS A 63 3.75 -3.98 6.41
CA HIS A 63 3.07 -4.69 5.30
C HIS A 63 2.04 -5.74 5.76
N THR A 64 1.56 -5.69 7.01
CA THR A 64 0.59 -6.64 7.57
C THR A 64 -0.80 -6.00 7.66
N PRO A 65 -1.76 -6.40 6.81
CA PRO A 65 -3.12 -5.82 6.75
C PRO A 65 -3.89 -5.80 8.07
N GLU A 66 -3.69 -6.80 8.93
CA GLU A 66 -4.40 -6.95 10.20
C GLU A 66 -3.93 -5.93 11.25
N ASN A 67 -2.73 -5.38 11.09
CA ASN A 67 -2.11 -4.48 12.07
C ASN A 67 -2.58 -3.03 11.85
N CYS A 68 -3.90 -2.82 11.89
CA CYS A 68 -4.56 -1.53 11.77
C CYS A 68 -5.72 -1.38 12.76
N SER A 69 -5.42 -0.96 13.99
CA SER A 69 -6.45 -0.69 15.01
C SER A 69 -6.86 0.78 14.98
N ILE A 70 -8.13 1.07 15.29
CA ILE A 70 -8.60 2.43 15.51
C ILE A 70 -7.95 3.10 16.73
N GLU A 71 -7.60 2.30 17.75
CA GLU A 71 -6.98 2.78 18.99
C GLU A 71 -5.48 3.06 18.83
N ASP A 72 -4.84 2.43 17.84
CA ASP A 72 -3.42 2.59 17.54
C ASP A 72 -3.16 2.70 16.03
N LEU A 73 -2.99 3.95 15.58
CA LEU A 73 -2.69 4.29 14.19
C LEU A 73 -1.18 4.37 13.91
N SER A 74 -0.32 3.95 14.85
CA SER A 74 1.14 4.10 14.73
C SER A 74 1.75 3.30 13.60
N ASN A 75 1.15 2.14 13.26
CA ASN A 75 1.56 1.32 12.12
C ASN A 75 1.05 1.86 10.77
N LEU A 76 0.29 2.95 10.76
CA LEU A 76 -0.28 3.53 9.54
C LEU A 76 0.36 4.87 9.19
N LYS A 77 0.64 5.06 7.91
CA LYS A 77 1.02 6.36 7.35
C LYS A 77 0.19 6.77 6.14
N HIS A 78 0.00 8.06 6.00
CA HIS A 78 -0.62 8.67 4.83
C HIS A 78 0.46 9.07 3.81
N TRP A 79 0.53 8.38 2.68
CA TRP A 79 1.61 8.57 1.72
C TRP A 79 1.12 8.91 0.31
N CYS A 80 1.87 9.80 -0.36
CA CYS A 80 1.74 10.02 -1.80
C CYS A 80 2.29 8.83 -2.59
N GLN A 81 1.95 8.74 -3.88
CA GLN A 81 2.38 7.63 -4.73
C GLN A 81 3.91 7.44 -4.71
N ARG A 82 4.69 8.53 -4.78
CA ARG A 82 6.16 8.45 -4.74
C ARG A 82 6.68 7.84 -3.44
N CYS A 83 6.20 8.32 -2.29
CA CYS A 83 6.64 7.83 -0.98
C CYS A 83 6.24 6.37 -0.77
N HIS A 84 4.98 6.04 -1.08
CA HIS A 84 4.43 4.71 -0.91
C HIS A 84 5.14 3.68 -1.81
N LEU A 85 5.25 3.95 -3.11
CA LEU A 85 5.90 3.02 -4.05
C LEU A 85 7.38 2.82 -3.77
N THR A 86 8.07 3.85 -3.26
CA THR A 86 9.47 3.72 -2.86
C THR A 86 9.60 2.81 -1.63
N TYR A 87 8.68 2.94 -0.67
CA TYR A 87 8.66 2.10 0.51
C TYR A 87 8.37 0.63 0.18
N ASP A 88 7.40 0.37 -0.70
CA ASP A 88 6.97 -0.97 -1.07
C ASP A 88 7.87 -1.65 -2.12
N ALA A 89 8.86 -0.96 -2.68
CA ALA A 89 9.62 -1.45 -3.82
C ALA A 89 10.22 -2.85 -3.58
N LYS A 90 10.78 -3.09 -2.39
CA LYS A 90 11.35 -4.39 -2.01
C LYS A 90 10.26 -5.46 -1.83
N HIS A 91 9.20 -5.15 -1.07
CA HIS A 91 8.09 -6.05 -0.83
C HIS A 91 7.40 -6.47 -2.15
N HIS A 92 7.21 -5.53 -3.07
CA HIS A 92 6.67 -5.81 -4.41
C HIS A 92 7.62 -6.69 -5.24
N ALA A 93 8.93 -6.47 -5.18
CA ALA A 93 9.89 -7.31 -5.90
C ALA A 93 9.87 -8.77 -5.39
N GLU A 94 9.78 -8.95 -4.07
CA GLU A 94 9.66 -10.27 -3.42
C GLU A 94 8.35 -10.97 -3.81
N THR A 95 7.22 -10.29 -3.69
CA THR A 95 5.91 -10.82 -4.10
C THR A 95 5.88 -11.18 -5.59
N ALA A 96 6.43 -10.33 -6.45
CA ALA A 96 6.53 -10.59 -7.89
C ALA A 96 7.44 -11.78 -8.22
N TYR A 97 8.50 -12.00 -7.45
CA TYR A 97 9.35 -13.19 -7.56
C TYR A 97 8.58 -14.45 -7.17
N MET A 98 7.93 -14.46 -6.00
CA MET A 98 7.15 -15.60 -5.51
C MET A 98 6.02 -15.98 -6.46
N ASN A 99 5.26 -14.99 -6.96
CA ASN A 99 4.17 -15.23 -7.91
C ASN A 99 4.66 -15.84 -9.23
N ARG A 100 5.81 -15.40 -9.76
CA ARG A 100 6.41 -15.99 -10.96
C ARG A 100 6.86 -17.44 -10.72
N ARG A 101 7.39 -17.74 -9.52
CA ARG A 101 7.85 -19.08 -9.17
C ARG A 101 6.68 -20.06 -8.97
N CYS A 102 5.60 -19.64 -8.32
CA CYS A 102 4.42 -20.48 -8.10
C CYS A 102 3.57 -20.68 -9.36
N LYS A 103 3.51 -19.71 -10.28
CA LYS A 103 2.83 -19.90 -11.57
C LYS A 103 3.56 -20.86 -12.51
N GLY A 104 4.88 -21.03 -12.35
CA GLY A 104 5.67 -21.96 -13.15
C GLY A 104 5.46 -23.44 -12.82
N THR A 105 4.65 -23.79 -11.81
CA THR A 105 4.41 -25.20 -11.40
C THR A 105 3.07 -25.77 -11.86
N ASP A 106 2.19 -24.98 -12.48
CA ASP A 106 0.83 -25.42 -12.87
C ASP A 106 0.68 -25.75 -14.38
N ASP A 107 1.74 -25.63 -15.18
CA ASP A 107 1.69 -25.74 -16.65
C ASP A 107 2.25 -27.08 -17.20
N TRP A 108 1.99 -28.22 -16.54
CA TRP A 108 2.43 -29.53 -17.05
C TRP A 108 1.49 -30.71 -16.72
N ILE A 109 0.21 -30.65 -17.15
CA ILE A 109 -0.57 -31.86 -17.48
C ILE A 109 -1.20 -31.66 -18.85
N GLY A 110 -0.39 -31.89 -19.88
CA GLY A 110 -0.82 -31.96 -21.27
C GLY A 110 -0.02 -33.02 -21.99
N SER A 111 -0.40 -34.29 -21.84
CA SER A 111 0.06 -35.38 -22.71
C SER A 111 -0.96 -36.51 -22.74
N ALA A 112 -1.61 -36.59 -23.90
CA ALA A 112 -2.06 -37.78 -24.63
C ALA A 112 -2.68 -38.95 -23.84
N ALA A 113 -3.96 -39.21 -24.12
CA ALA A 113 -4.48 -40.56 -24.17
C ALA A 113 -5.26 -40.71 -25.50
N ASP A 114 -4.88 -41.75 -26.23
CA ASP A 114 -5.26 -42.11 -27.60
C ASP A 114 -6.74 -42.49 -27.78
#